data_AF-A0A9N9LGZ6-F1
#
_entry.id   AF-A0A9N9LGZ6-F1
#
_cell.length_a   1.000
_cell.length_b   1.000
_cell.length_c   1.000
_cell.angle_alpha   90.00
_cell.angle_beta   90.00
_cell.angle_gamma   90.00
#
_symmetry.space_group_name_H-M   'P 1'
#
loop_
_entity.id
_entity.type
_entity.pdbx_description
1 polymer ?
#
loop_
_entity_poly.entity_id
_entity_poly.type
_entity_poly.pdbx_seq_one_letter_code
_entity_poly.pdbx_strand_id
1 'polypeptide(L)'
;MEPRARIGKNRGQQNFSDQDLNHFLFAFGDVNQSLDGTRKVFDEIMTDFITEICFESARSAQLAGRQKVKLDDVKFACRKNPAYLGKIEESIDKKAEIDRAKKLVDVNDDKIIKSGVKALEEELGDADDDADTNTVGGKSGAGK
;
A
#
# COMPACT_ATOMS: atom_id res chain seq x y z
N MET A 1 10.47 -32.65 -17.79
CA MET A 1 10.46 -31.30 -17.20
C MET A 1 11.70 -30.62 -17.72
N GLU A 2 11.56 -29.60 -18.57
CA GLU A 2 12.72 -28.93 -19.15
C GLU A 2 13.51 -28.18 -18.06
N PRO A 3 14.86 -28.13 -18.17
CA PRO A 3 15.70 -27.35 -17.26
C PRO A 3 15.33 -25.88 -17.39
N ARG A 4 14.70 -25.34 -16.35
CA ARG A 4 14.28 -23.94 -16.31
C ARG A 4 15.51 -23.07 -16.09
N ALA A 5 15.70 -22.06 -16.94
CA ALA A 5 16.72 -21.04 -16.73
C ALA A 5 16.48 -20.37 -15.38
N ARG A 6 17.35 -20.65 -14.40
CA ARG A 6 17.48 -19.82 -13.21
C ARG A 6 17.91 -18.45 -13.71
N ILE A 7 17.20 -17.39 -13.33
CA ILE A 7 17.72 -16.02 -13.47
C ILE A 7 19.10 -16.07 -12.82
N GLY A 8 20.14 -15.77 -13.62
CA GLY A 8 21.52 -15.94 -13.18
C GLY A 8 21.70 -15.20 -11.87
N LYS A 9 22.25 -15.89 -10.86
CA LYS A 9 22.67 -15.34 -9.56
C LYS A 9 23.02 -13.87 -9.72
N ASN A 10 22.23 -13.02 -9.06
CA ASN A 10 22.28 -11.57 -9.10
C ASN A 10 23.69 -11.08 -9.46
N ARG A 11 23.85 -10.46 -10.64
CA ARG A 11 25.11 -9.85 -11.10
C ARG A 11 25.41 -8.57 -10.27
N GLY A 12 25.47 -8.70 -8.95
CA GLY A 12 25.71 -7.63 -8.00
C GLY A 12 24.52 -6.68 -7.76
N GLN A 13 23.37 -6.88 -8.41
CA GLN A 13 22.20 -6.03 -8.28
C GLN A 13 21.05 -6.81 -7.62
N GLN A 14 20.56 -6.31 -6.48
CA GLN A 14 19.38 -6.86 -5.79
C GLN A 14 18.10 -6.47 -6.53
N ASN A 15 17.07 -7.31 -6.45
CA ASN A 15 15.76 -7.02 -7.06
C ASN A 15 14.91 -6.09 -6.18
N PHE A 16 15.04 -6.22 -4.86
CA PHE A 16 14.37 -5.38 -3.87
C PHE A 16 15.32 -4.38 -3.21
N SER A 17 14.78 -3.32 -2.61
CA SER A 17 15.60 -2.35 -1.87
C SER A 17 16.03 -2.92 -0.52
N ASP A 18 17.24 -2.58 -0.06
CA ASP A 18 17.74 -3.01 1.25
C ASP A 18 16.81 -2.58 2.40
N GLN A 19 16.16 -1.41 2.26
CA GLN A 19 15.22 -0.89 3.26
C GLN A 19 13.97 -1.76 3.36
N ASP A 20 13.39 -2.17 2.22
CA ASP A 20 12.20 -3.03 2.20
C ASP A 20 12.52 -4.42 2.76
N LEU A 21 13.67 -4.99 2.37
CA LEU A 21 14.13 -6.28 2.88
C LEU A 21 14.35 -6.23 4.40
N ASN A 22 14.96 -5.16 4.90
CA ASN A 22 15.16 -4.97 6.34
C ASN A 22 13.80 -4.85 7.08
N HIS A 23 12.91 -3.99 6.61
CA HIS A 23 11.59 -3.83 7.24
C HIS A 23 10.80 -5.13 7.27
N PHE A 24 10.87 -5.93 6.21
CA PHE A 24 10.23 -7.24 6.16
C PHE A 24 10.83 -8.16 7.23
N LEU A 25 12.16 -8.31 7.26
CA LEU A 25 12.84 -9.15 8.25
C LEU A 25 12.52 -8.72 9.68
N PHE A 26 12.57 -7.42 9.97
CA PHE A 26 12.22 -6.87 11.28
C PHE A 26 10.76 -7.15 11.67
N ALA A 27 9.82 -6.97 10.73
CA ALA A 27 8.40 -7.26 10.97
C ALA A 27 8.11 -8.74 11.31
N PHE A 28 8.99 -9.66 10.88
CA PHE A 28 8.91 -11.08 11.19
C PHE A 28 9.85 -11.53 12.33
N GLY A 29 10.44 -10.57 13.06
CA GLY A 29 11.16 -10.83 14.32
C GLY A 29 12.68 -10.86 14.21
N ASP A 30 13.27 -10.41 13.09
CA ASP A 30 14.72 -10.18 13.00
C ASP A 30 15.14 -8.90 13.76
N VAL A 31 16.44 -8.65 13.84
CA VAL A 31 17.01 -7.41 14.41
C VAL A 31 16.73 -6.20 13.52
N ASN A 32 16.68 -5.00 14.12
CA ASN A 32 16.42 -3.73 13.43
C ASN A 32 17.41 -3.45 12.27
N GLN A 33 18.66 -3.92 12.39
CA GLN A 33 19.60 -3.91 11.28
C GLN A 33 20.08 -5.32 10.98
N SER A 34 19.36 -6.00 10.08
CA SER A 34 19.72 -7.33 9.60
C SER A 34 21.13 -7.35 9.00
N LEU A 35 21.75 -8.53 9.01
CA LEU A 35 23.04 -8.71 8.34
C LEU A 35 22.89 -8.56 6.82
N ASP A 36 23.91 -8.02 6.16
CA ASP A 36 23.92 -7.84 4.70
C ASP A 36 23.77 -9.17 3.94
N GLY A 37 24.42 -10.22 4.43
CA GLY A 37 24.26 -11.57 3.90
C GLY A 37 22.82 -12.09 3.99
N THR A 38 22.12 -11.80 5.10
CA THR A 38 20.72 -12.19 5.28
C THR A 38 19.82 -11.49 4.26
N ARG A 39 19.98 -10.18 4.08
CA ARG A 39 19.19 -9.42 3.07
C ARG A 39 19.41 -9.95 1.67
N LYS A 40 20.67 -10.22 1.27
CA LYS A 40 21.00 -10.75 -0.05
C LYS A 40 20.42 -12.14 -0.30
N VAL A 41 20.51 -13.04 0.68
CA VAL A 41 19.91 -14.37 0.57
C VAL A 41 18.38 -14.28 0.55
N PHE A 42 17.81 -13.36 1.33
CA PHE A 42 16.36 -13.14 1.35
C PHE A 42 15.84 -12.62 0.00
N ASP A 43 16.56 -11.68 -0.64
CA ASP A 43 16.27 -11.20 -2.01
C ASP A 43 16.27 -12.36 -3.02
N GLU A 44 17.29 -13.23 -2.98
CA GLU A 44 17.37 -14.40 -3.85
C GLU A 44 16.19 -15.38 -3.63
N ILE A 45 15.89 -15.71 -2.38
CA ILE A 45 14.77 -16.62 -2.03
C ILE A 45 13.43 -16.04 -2.45
N MET A 46 13.17 -14.75 -2.19
CA MET A 46 11.94 -14.09 -2.60
C MET A 46 11.79 -14.06 -4.12
N THR A 47 12.87 -13.74 -4.82
CA THR A 47 12.86 -13.68 -6.29
C THR A 47 12.55 -15.05 -6.89
N ASP A 48 13.19 -16.11 -6.40
CA ASP A 48 12.93 -17.48 -6.82
C ASP A 48 11.47 -17.88 -6.53
N PHE A 49 10.97 -17.59 -5.33
CA PHE A 49 9.60 -17.89 -4.93
C PHE A 49 8.55 -17.23 -5.85
N ILE A 50 8.68 -15.94 -6.10
CA ILE A 50 7.76 -15.20 -6.98
C ILE A 50 7.83 -15.74 -8.41
N THR A 51 9.04 -16.00 -8.89
CA THR A 51 9.27 -16.51 -10.25
C THR A 51 8.64 -17.88 -10.44
N GLU A 52 8.79 -18.79 -9.48
CA GLU A 52 8.19 -20.12 -9.53
C GLU A 52 6.66 -20.09 -9.54
N ILE A 53 6.04 -19.21 -8.73
CA ILE A 53 4.59 -19.00 -8.74
C ILE A 53 4.12 -18.46 -10.09
N CYS A 54 4.83 -17.48 -10.66
CA CYS A 54 4.52 -16.92 -11.97
C CYS A 54 4.56 -17.98 -13.07
N PHE A 55 5.56 -18.89 -13.06
CA PHE A 55 5.64 -19.96 -14.05
C PHE A 55 4.52 -21.00 -13.90
N GLU A 56 4.15 -21.37 -12.68
CA GLU A 56 3.04 -22.30 -12.47
C GLU A 56 1.69 -21.67 -12.88
N SER A 57 1.50 -20.40 -12.59
CA SER A 57 0.33 -19.63 -13.01
C SER A 57 0.28 -19.48 -14.53
N ALA A 58 1.42 -19.22 -15.18
CA ALA A 58 1.52 -19.14 -16.63
C ALA A 58 1.19 -20.49 -17.30
N ARG A 59 1.62 -21.61 -16.72
CA ARG A 59 1.24 -22.95 -17.20
C ARG A 59 -0.28 -23.15 -17.13
N SER A 60 -0.92 -22.76 -16.03
CA SER A 60 -2.38 -22.81 -15.90
C SER A 60 -3.08 -22.00 -17.00
N ALA A 61 -2.61 -20.77 -17.24
CA ALA A 61 -3.16 -19.91 -18.28
C ALA A 61 -3.00 -20.51 -19.69
N GLN A 62 -1.82 -21.07 -20.00
CA GLN A 62 -1.51 -21.69 -21.27
C GLN A 62 -2.37 -22.95 -21.53
N LEU A 63 -2.57 -23.78 -20.51
CA LEU A 63 -3.47 -24.95 -20.60
C LEU A 63 -4.92 -24.52 -20.89
N ALA A 64 -5.32 -23.34 -20.44
CA ALA A 64 -6.60 -22.71 -20.76
C ALA A 64 -6.61 -21.95 -22.11
N GLY A 65 -5.56 -22.08 -22.93
CA GLY A 65 -5.44 -21.41 -24.24
C GLY A 65 -5.23 -19.90 -24.16
N ARG A 66 -4.85 -19.37 -22.99
CA ARG A 66 -4.64 -17.93 -22.77
C ARG A 66 -3.16 -17.62 -22.63
N GLN A 67 -2.75 -16.50 -23.23
CA GLN A 67 -1.41 -15.97 -23.00
C GLN A 67 -1.34 -15.02 -21.79
N LYS A 68 -2.46 -14.38 -21.43
CA LYS A 68 -2.51 -13.49 -20.26
C LYS A 68 -2.87 -14.28 -19.01
N VAL A 69 -2.01 -14.19 -18.00
CA VAL A 69 -2.24 -14.71 -16.64
C VAL A 69 -3.32 -13.88 -15.95
N LYS A 70 -4.28 -14.55 -15.32
CA LYS A 70 -5.34 -13.97 -14.48
C LYS A 70 -5.10 -14.30 -13.02
N LEU A 71 -5.82 -13.61 -12.13
CA LEU A 71 -5.71 -13.84 -10.70
C LEU A 71 -6.15 -15.26 -10.30
N ASP A 72 -7.11 -15.84 -11.02
CA ASP A 72 -7.54 -17.23 -10.83
C ASP A 72 -6.42 -18.24 -11.14
N ASP A 73 -5.50 -17.93 -12.06
CA ASP A 73 -4.36 -18.79 -12.34
C ASP A 73 -3.37 -18.83 -11.16
N VAL A 74 -3.21 -17.69 -10.47
CA VAL A 74 -2.38 -17.59 -9.25
C VAL A 74 -3.04 -18.33 -8.09
N LYS A 75 -4.36 -18.19 -7.91
CA LYS A 75 -5.12 -19.00 -6.96
C LYS A 75 -4.97 -20.49 -7.25
N PHE A 76 -5.08 -20.88 -8.52
CA PHE A 76 -4.91 -22.26 -8.93
C PHE A 76 -3.49 -22.78 -8.70
N ALA A 77 -2.46 -21.97 -8.96
CA ALA A 77 -1.07 -22.33 -8.64
C ALA A 77 -0.88 -22.60 -7.13
N CYS A 78 -1.50 -21.79 -6.28
CA CYS A 78 -1.45 -21.91 -4.82
C CYS A 78 -2.44 -22.94 -4.21
N ARG A 79 -3.22 -23.66 -5.02
CA ARG A 79 -4.36 -24.50 -4.56
C ARG A 79 -4.04 -25.56 -3.49
N LYS A 80 -2.77 -25.96 -3.40
CA LYS A 80 -2.31 -26.97 -2.44
C LYS A 80 -1.94 -26.40 -1.07
N ASN A 81 -1.85 -25.07 -0.95
CA ASN A 81 -1.51 -24.39 0.29
C ASN A 81 -2.71 -23.55 0.77
N PRO A 82 -3.51 -24.04 1.73
CA PRO A 82 -4.69 -23.32 2.21
C PRO A 82 -4.34 -21.97 2.87
N ALA A 83 -3.16 -21.85 3.48
CA ALA A 83 -2.73 -20.58 4.08
C ALA A 83 -2.48 -19.51 3.01
N TYR A 84 -1.88 -19.88 1.87
CA TYR A 84 -1.66 -18.94 0.76
C TYR A 84 -2.99 -18.52 0.12
N LEU A 85 -3.93 -19.46 -0.05
CA LEU A 85 -5.27 -19.13 -0.56
C LEU A 85 -6.00 -18.15 0.37
N GLY A 86 -6.01 -18.42 1.67
CA GLY A 86 -6.66 -17.54 2.65
C GLY A 86 -6.07 -16.13 2.63
N LYS A 87 -4.74 -16.00 2.50
CA LYS A 87 -4.09 -14.69 2.37
C LYS A 87 -4.38 -13.97 1.06
N ILE A 88 -4.48 -14.70 -0.05
CA ILE A 88 -4.86 -14.13 -1.34
C ILE A 88 -6.30 -13.60 -1.28
N GLU A 89 -7.23 -14.37 -0.71
CA GLU A 89 -8.64 -13.96 -0.57
C GLU A 89 -8.78 -12.77 0.37
N GLU A 90 -8.16 -12.82 1.55
CA GLU A 90 -8.13 -11.70 2.50
C GLU A 90 -7.63 -10.40 1.84
N SER A 91 -6.61 -10.49 0.98
CA SER A 91 -6.07 -9.33 0.27
C SER A 91 -7.04 -8.76 -0.77
N ILE A 92 -7.78 -9.62 -1.47
CA ILE A 92 -8.81 -9.20 -2.46
C ILE A 92 -9.98 -8.53 -1.74
N ASP A 93 -10.42 -9.11 -0.62
CA ASP A 93 -11.56 -8.60 0.14
C ASP A 93 -11.27 -7.23 0.75
N LYS A 94 -10.07 -7.08 1.35
CA LYS A 94 -9.60 -5.79 1.86
C LYS A 94 -9.52 -4.74 0.76
N LYS A 95 -9.03 -5.11 -0.42
CA LYS A 95 -9.02 -4.19 -1.57
C LYS A 95 -10.44 -3.76 -1.96
N ALA A 96 -11.39 -4.69 -2.00
CA ALA A 96 -12.79 -4.38 -2.31
C ALA A 96 -13.45 -3.50 -1.24
N GLU A 97 -13.09 -3.68 0.04
CA GLU A 97 -13.52 -2.81 1.14
C GLU A 97 -12.95 -1.40 1.01
N ILE A 98 -11.64 -1.26 0.76
CA ILE A 98 -10.98 0.03 0.52
C ILE A 98 -11.60 0.74 -0.68
N ASP A 99 -11.83 0.03 -1.78
CA ASP A 99 -12.41 0.60 -3.00
C ASP A 99 -13.89 1.02 -2.78
N ARG A 100 -14.62 0.35 -1.89
CA ARG A 100 -15.96 0.79 -1.45
C ARG A 100 -15.89 2.03 -0.56
N ALA A 101 -14.97 2.06 0.41
CA ALA A 101 -14.78 3.21 1.29
C ALA A 101 -14.39 4.47 0.50
N LYS A 102 -13.48 4.35 -0.48
CA LYS A 102 -13.11 5.46 -1.36
C LYS A 102 -14.31 6.04 -2.13
N LYS A 103 -15.22 5.19 -2.61
CA LYS A 103 -16.45 5.65 -3.30
C LYS A 103 -17.41 6.39 -2.38
N LEU A 104 -17.44 6.08 -1.08
CA LEU A 104 -18.25 6.84 -0.12
C LEU A 104 -17.70 8.24 0.13
N VAL A 105 -16.39 8.42 -0.04
CA VAL A 105 -15.70 9.70 0.14
C VAL A 105 -15.72 10.54 -1.15
N ASP A 106 -15.76 9.93 -2.33
CA ASP A 106 -15.58 10.60 -3.63
C ASP A 106 -16.89 10.99 -4.37
N VAL A 107 -17.98 11.34 -3.68
CA VAL A 107 -19.27 11.63 -4.37
C VAL A 107 -19.92 12.98 -4.07
N ASN A 108 -19.61 13.75 -3.00
CA ASN A 108 -20.27 15.08 -2.86
C ASN A 108 -19.72 16.09 -1.83
N ASP A 109 -18.44 16.04 -1.46
CA ASP A 109 -17.94 16.84 -0.34
C ASP A 109 -17.71 18.34 -0.58
N ASP A 110 -18.20 18.90 -1.69
CA ASP A 110 -18.50 20.33 -1.74
C ASP A 110 -19.67 20.72 -0.82
N LYS A 111 -20.55 19.78 -0.46
CA LYS A 111 -21.66 20.04 0.46
C LYS A 111 -21.29 19.88 1.93
N ILE A 112 -20.43 18.92 2.30
CA ILE A 112 -20.01 18.76 3.71
C ILE A 112 -19.05 19.87 4.12
N ILE A 113 -18.14 20.29 3.23
CA ILE A 113 -17.28 21.45 3.49
C ILE A 113 -18.12 22.73 3.57
N LYS A 114 -19.08 22.95 2.65
CA LYS A 114 -19.96 24.14 2.72
C LYS A 114 -20.95 24.12 3.87
N SER A 115 -21.49 22.97 4.30
CA SER A 115 -22.37 22.91 5.46
C SER A 115 -21.61 23.11 6.77
N GLY A 116 -20.37 22.62 6.86
CA GLY A 116 -19.50 22.88 8.00
C GLY A 116 -19.08 24.36 8.09
N VAL A 117 -18.70 24.97 6.97
CA VAL A 117 -18.34 26.40 6.93
C VAL A 117 -19.57 27.30 7.15
N LYS A 118 -20.72 26.99 6.55
CA LYS A 118 -21.95 27.78 6.72
C LYS A 118 -22.54 27.69 8.12
N ALA A 119 -22.43 26.53 8.79
CA ALA A 119 -22.83 26.39 10.19
C ALA A 119 -21.91 27.19 11.15
N LEU A 120 -20.61 27.28 10.84
CA LEU A 120 -19.68 28.14 11.58
C LEU A 120 -19.88 29.63 11.30
N GLU A 121 -20.33 30.00 10.11
CA GLU A 121 -20.59 31.39 9.70
C GLU A 121 -21.94 31.91 10.25
N GLU A 122 -22.93 31.03 10.41
CA GLU A 122 -24.24 31.34 11.01
C GLU A 122 -24.18 31.46 12.55
N GLU A 123 -23.22 30.80 13.22
CA GLU A 123 -23.02 30.91 14.67
C GLU A 123 -22.28 32.21 15.09
N LEU A 124 -21.62 32.91 14.17
CA LEU A 124 -20.92 34.18 14.42
C LEU A 124 -21.73 35.43 14.04
N GLY A 125 -22.97 35.29 13.56
CA GLY A 125 -23.71 36.35 12.87
C GLY A 125 -24.71 37.19 13.67
N ASP A 126 -24.86 37.00 14.98
CA ASP A 126 -25.95 37.66 15.74
C ASP A 126 -25.51 38.24 17.11
N ALA A 127 -24.40 38.99 17.12
CA ALA A 127 -23.96 39.77 18.28
C ALA A 127 -23.39 41.15 17.88
N ASP A 128 -24.26 42.03 17.37
CA ASP A 128 -24.20 43.49 17.64
C ASP A 128 -24.67 43.70 19.09
N ASP A 129 -24.21 44.61 19.95
CA ASP A 129 -23.15 45.61 20.00
C ASP A 129 -23.09 46.03 21.51
N ASP A 130 -22.14 46.87 21.91
CA ASP A 130 -21.94 47.51 23.24
C ASP A 130 -21.13 46.75 24.31
N ALA A 131 -19.82 47.00 24.35
CA ALA A 131 -19.19 47.72 25.47
C ALA A 131 -17.66 47.88 25.33
N ASP A 132 -17.29 49.12 25.04
CA ASP A 132 -16.18 49.88 25.60
C ASP A 132 -14.72 49.63 25.15
N THR A 133 -14.28 50.63 24.40
CA THR A 133 -12.92 51.10 24.17
C THR A 133 -12.04 51.14 25.43
N ASN A 134 -10.90 50.43 25.42
CA ASN A 134 -9.64 51.12 25.74
C ASN A 134 -8.38 50.43 25.19
N THR A 135 -7.58 51.28 24.56
CA THR A 135 -6.26 51.10 23.95
C THR A 135 -5.17 50.62 24.91
N VAL A 136 -4.18 49.87 24.40
CA VAL A 136 -2.71 50.16 24.36
C VAL A 136 -2.04 48.99 23.62
N GLY A 137 -1.66 49.14 22.34
CA GLY A 137 -0.29 49.49 21.93
C GLY A 137 0.63 48.25 21.98
N GLY A 138 0.91 47.50 20.90
CA GLY A 138 1.41 47.94 19.61
C GLY A 138 2.95 47.88 19.60
N LYS A 139 3.54 46.88 18.93
CA LYS A 139 4.69 47.09 18.04
C LYS A 139 5.00 45.88 17.15
N SER A 140 5.08 46.23 15.88
CA SER A 140 5.34 45.48 14.67
C SER A 140 6.82 45.15 14.47
N GLY A 141 7.07 44.15 13.62
CA GLY A 141 8.39 43.86 13.06
C GLY A 141 8.27 43.00 11.81
N ALA A 142 8.03 43.65 10.67
CA ALA A 142 8.14 43.08 9.33
C ALA A 142 9.57 43.27 8.77
N GLY A 143 9.95 42.40 7.83
CA GLY A 143 11.19 42.48 7.04
C GLY A 143 12.08 41.26 7.31
N LYS A 144 12.52 40.48 6.32
CA LYS A 144 12.84 40.78 4.92
C LYS A 144 12.90 39.48 4.13
#